data_AF-A0AA87ART6-F1
#
_entry.id   AF-A0AA87ART6-F1
#
_cell.length_a   1.000
_cell.length_b   1.000
_cell.length_c   1.000
_cell.angle_alpha   90.00
_cell.angle_beta   90.00
_cell.angle_gamma   90.00
#
_symmetry.space_group_name_H-M   'P 1'
#
loop_
_entity.id
_entity.type
_entity.pdbx_description
1 polymer ?
#
loop_
_entity_poly.entity_id
_entity_poly.type
_entity_poly.pdbx_seq_one_letter_code
_entity_poly.pdbx_strand_id
1 'polypeptide(L)'
;MLRRRDGGRAGAAFLGKMRNGLPEIGVVDLGDGYRAGKFSDGDIGGEAELEPQLRIDAFRIAADAARQVSAKYAAEKNEASAQLYGTMAETLEAQIE
;
A
#
# COMPACT_ATOMS: atom_id res chain seq x y z
N MET A 1 -5.32 4.50 2.09
CA MET A 1 -5.21 3.82 0.78
C MET A 1 -5.86 4.70 -0.27
N LEU A 2 -5.18 4.87 -1.40
CA LEU A 2 -5.71 5.55 -2.58
C LEU A 2 -5.65 4.56 -3.75
N ARG A 3 -6.70 4.44 -4.55
CA ARG A 3 -6.69 3.55 -5.72
C ARG A 3 -7.09 4.31 -6.97
N ARG A 4 -6.24 4.25 -8.00
CA ARG A 4 -6.57 4.81 -9.30
C ARG A 4 -7.67 3.99 -9.94
N ARG A 5 -8.61 4.65 -10.61
CA ARG A 5 -9.69 4.00 -11.35
C ARG A 5 -9.59 4.44 -12.81
N ASP A 6 -9.20 3.50 -13.67
CA ASP A 6 -9.08 3.73 -15.11
C ASP A 6 -10.37 3.21 -15.77
N GLY A 7 -11.43 4.02 -15.68
CA GLY A 7 -12.78 3.61 -16.08
C GLY A 7 -13.38 2.55 -15.15
N GLY A 8 -13.76 1.39 -15.69
CA GLY A 8 -14.27 0.26 -14.91
C GLY A 8 -13.19 -0.62 -14.27
N ARG A 9 -11.90 -0.36 -14.57
CA ARG A 9 -10.78 -1.20 -14.10
C ARG A 9 -10.10 -0.56 -12.90
N ALA A 10 -9.80 -1.43 -11.93
CA ALA A 10 -9.04 -1.04 -10.76
C ALA A 10 -7.57 -0.90 -11.17
N GLY A 11 -7.06 0.34 -11.16
CA GLY A 11 -5.66 0.64 -11.44
C GLY A 11 -4.79 0.49 -10.20
N ALA A 12 -3.60 1.07 -10.28
CA ALA A 12 -2.60 1.02 -9.22
C ALA A 12 -3.15 1.54 -7.88
N ALA A 13 -2.72 0.91 -6.79
CA ALA A 13 -3.18 1.26 -5.45
C ALA A 13 -2.00 1.66 -4.55
N PHE A 14 -2.10 2.85 -3.95
CA PHE A 14 -1.20 3.28 -2.90
C PHE A 14 -1.70 2.85 -1.52
N LEU A 15 -0.80 2.20 -0.78
CA LEU A 15 -0.98 1.73 0.57
C LEU A 15 0.14 2.29 1.43
N GLY A 16 -0.22 3.14 2.38
CA GLY A 16 0.75 3.64 3.35
C GLY A 16 0.30 4.91 4.03
N LYS A 17 1.29 5.66 4.51
CA LYS A 17 1.08 6.87 5.32
C LYS A 17 0.90 8.09 4.43
N MET A 18 -0.08 8.91 4.80
CA MET A 18 -0.35 10.21 4.21
C MET A 18 0.11 11.31 5.17
N ARG A 19 0.65 12.41 4.65
CA ARG A 19 0.99 13.63 5.39
C ARG A 19 0.47 14.82 4.61
N ASN A 20 -0.35 15.67 5.24
CA ASN A 20 -0.94 16.86 4.62
C ASN A 20 -1.67 16.56 3.28
N GLY A 21 -2.35 15.42 3.21
CA GLY A 21 -3.06 15.00 1.99
C GLY A 21 -2.18 14.42 0.88
N LEU A 22 -0.86 14.35 1.07
CA LEU A 22 0.09 13.76 0.12
C LEU A 22 0.62 12.41 0.64
N PRO A 23 0.87 11.42 -0.23
CA PRO A 23 1.61 10.21 0.14
C PRO A 23 2.98 10.59 0.71
N GLU A 24 3.37 9.98 1.84
CA GLU A 24 4.68 10.20 2.48
C GLU A 24 5.58 8.99 2.25
N ILE A 25 5.11 7.80 2.63
CA ILE A 25 5.84 6.53 2.54
C ILE A 25 4.84 5.38 2.46
N GLY A 26 5.16 4.38 1.65
CA GLY A 26 4.35 3.18 1.53
C GLY A 26 4.67 2.38 0.27
N VAL A 27 3.68 1.70 -0.25
CA VAL A 27 3.77 0.84 -1.43
C VAL A 27 2.74 1.25 -2.46
N VAL A 28 3.15 1.28 -3.73
CA VAL A 28 2.25 1.26 -4.88
C VAL A 28 2.21 -0.14 -5.45
N ASP A 29 1.02 -0.74 -5.41
CA ASP A 29 0.67 -1.97 -6.11
C ASP A 29 0.38 -1.64 -7.58
N LEU A 30 1.20 -2.18 -8.49
CA LEU A 30 1.07 -2.01 -9.94
C LEU A 30 0.28 -3.14 -10.61
N GLY A 31 -0.08 -4.19 -9.86
CA GLY A 31 -0.74 -5.40 -10.35
C GLY A 31 0.22 -6.53 -10.75
N ASP A 32 1.42 -6.20 -11.23
CA ASP A 32 2.50 -7.15 -11.56
C ASP A 32 3.72 -7.02 -10.63
N GLY A 33 3.65 -6.11 -9.65
CA GLY A 33 4.72 -5.88 -8.70
C GLY A 33 4.47 -4.66 -7.81
N TYR A 34 5.48 -4.32 -7.02
CA TYR A 34 5.43 -3.25 -6.05
C TYR A 34 6.55 -2.23 -6.27
N ARG A 35 6.21 -0.96 -6.11
CA ARG A 35 7.19 0.08 -5.77
C ARG A 35 6.99 0.45 -4.31
N ALA A 36 8.04 0.32 -3.51
CA ALA A 36 8.03 0.67 -2.09
C ALA A 36 8.91 1.90 -1.86
N GLY A 37 8.66 2.68 -0.81
CA GLY A 37 9.57 3.76 -0.39
C GLY A 37 8.86 5.06 -0.06
N LYS A 38 9.66 6.13 0.03
CA LYS A 38 9.15 7.49 0.20
C LYS A 38 8.61 8.02 -1.12
N PHE A 39 7.60 8.87 -1.00
CA PHE A 39 7.15 9.70 -2.09
C PHE A 39 7.92 11.03 -2.06
N SER A 40 8.53 11.37 -3.20
CA SER A 40 9.15 12.67 -3.45
C SER A 40 8.80 13.11 -4.87
N ASP A 41 8.51 14.39 -5.05
CA ASP A 41 8.21 14.99 -6.35
C ASP A 41 7.16 14.26 -7.21
N GLY A 42 6.22 13.56 -6.55
CA GLY A 42 5.13 12.84 -7.22
C GLY A 42 5.45 11.42 -7.68
N ASP A 43 6.64 10.89 -7.39
CA ASP A 43 7.01 9.49 -7.66
C ASP A 43 7.39 8.75 -6.36
N ILE A 44 7.43 7.43 -6.43
CA ILE A 44 7.81 6.54 -5.34
C ILE A 44 9.11 5.80 -5.68
N GLY A 45 10.04 5.79 -4.73
CA GLY A 45 11.29 5.03 -4.89
C GLY A 45 12.23 5.59 -5.95
N GLY A 46 12.18 6.90 -6.20
CA GLY A 46 13.02 7.60 -7.17
C GLY A 46 14.50 7.78 -6.79
N GLU A 47 14.93 7.27 -5.64
CA GLU A 47 16.34 7.25 -5.24
C GLU A 47 16.95 5.89 -5.62
N ALA A 48 18.02 5.92 -6.42
CA ALA A 48 18.75 4.76 -6.90
C ALA A 48 19.15 3.86 -5.71
N GLU A 49 18.53 2.67 -5.66
CA GLU A 49 18.57 1.75 -4.52
C GLU A 49 18.02 2.34 -3.22
N LEU A 50 16.74 2.08 -2.96
CA LEU A 50 16.16 2.27 -1.63
C LEU A 50 17.05 1.55 -0.61
N GLU A 51 17.48 2.29 0.42
CA GLU A 51 18.09 1.66 1.59
C GLU A 51 17.21 0.49 2.05
N PRO A 52 17.78 -0.71 2.32
CA PRO A 52 16.98 -1.89 2.65
C PRO A 52 15.98 -1.65 3.79
N GLN A 53 16.38 -0.84 4.78
CA GLN A 53 15.51 -0.46 5.90
C GLN A 53 14.31 0.37 5.43
N LEU A 54 14.50 1.28 4.47
CA LEU A 54 13.42 2.11 3.95
C LEU A 54 12.39 1.28 3.19
N ARG A 55 12.84 0.27 2.44
CA ARG A 55 11.96 -0.70 1.79
C ARG A 55 11.15 -1.49 2.82
N ILE A 56 11.80 -1.99 3.88
CA ILE A 56 11.13 -2.70 4.98
C ILE A 56 10.07 -1.81 5.65
N ASP A 57 10.43 -0.58 6.00
CA ASP A 57 9.52 0.36 6.65
C ASP A 57 8.31 0.67 5.78
N ALA A 58 8.52 0.85 4.47
CA ALA A 58 7.44 1.05 3.51
C ALA A 58 6.47 -0.13 3.45
N PHE A 59 6.97 -1.37 3.40
CA PHE A 59 6.12 -2.57 3.42
C PHE A 59 5.37 -2.75 4.73
N ARG A 60 6.02 -2.50 5.88
CA ARG A 60 5.35 -2.52 7.20
C ARG A 60 4.20 -1.53 7.27
N ILE A 61 4.46 -0.29 6.86
CA ILE A 61 3.46 0.79 6.83
C ILE A 61 2.32 0.44 5.87
N ALA A 62 2.62 -0.17 4.73
CA ALA A 62 1.60 -0.61 3.76
C ALA A 62 0.73 -1.76 4.31
N ALA A 63 1.34 -2.75 4.97
CA ALA A 63 0.62 -3.85 5.60
C ALA A 63 -0.32 -3.35 6.70
N ASP A 64 0.14 -2.43 7.56
CA ASP A 64 -0.70 -1.82 8.59
C ASP A 64 -1.85 -1.00 7.99
N ALA A 65 -1.60 -0.27 6.90
CA ALA A 65 -2.66 0.44 6.18
C ALA A 65 -3.70 -0.54 5.59
N ALA A 66 -3.28 -1.68 5.05
CA ALA A 66 -4.17 -2.73 4.56
C ALA A 66 -5.02 -3.34 5.69
N ARG A 67 -4.41 -3.64 6.85
CA ARG A 67 -5.12 -4.14 8.05
C ARG A 67 -6.19 -3.16 8.53
N GLN A 68 -5.89 -1.87 8.55
CA GLN A 68 -6.87 -0.84 8.93
C GLN A 68 -8.05 -0.79 7.97
N VAL A 69 -7.81 -0.93 6.66
CA VAL A 69 -8.88 -0.99 5.65
C VAL A 69 -9.70 -2.28 5.80
N SER A 70 -9.06 -3.42 6.04
CA SER A 70 -9.73 -4.69 6.33
C SER A 70 -10.65 -4.58 7.54
N ALA A 71 -10.15 -4.05 8.66
CA ALA A 71 -10.92 -3.82 9.88
C ALA A 71 -12.11 -2.89 9.66
N LYS A 72 -11.94 -1.82 8.86
CA LYS A 72 -13.03 -0.93 8.48
C LYS A 72 -14.13 -1.69 7.73
N TYR A 73 -13.79 -2.47 6.71
CA TYR A 73 -14.79 -3.25 5.97
C TYR A 73 -15.46 -4.34 6.81
N ALA A 74 -14.73 -4.96 7.75
CA ALA A 74 -15.30 -5.90 8.70
C ALA A 74 -16.36 -5.22 9.59
N ALA A 75 -16.08 -4.01 10.08
CA ALA A 75 -17.04 -3.22 10.85
C ALA A 75 -18.28 -2.82 10.03
N GLU A 76 -18.12 -2.63 8.72
CA GLU A 76 -19.21 -2.39 7.75
C GLU A 76 -19.94 -3.68 7.31
N LYS A 77 -19.60 -4.84 7.88
CA LYS A 77 -20.14 -6.17 7.52
C LYS A 77 -19.90 -6.55 6.05
N ASN A 78 -18.84 -6.02 5.45
CA ASN A 78 -18.40 -6.36 4.10
C ASN A 78 -17.25 -7.37 4.17
N GLU A 79 -17.60 -8.63 4.42
CA GLU A 79 -16.63 -9.72 4.62
C GLU A 79 -15.71 -9.94 3.43
N ALA A 80 -16.23 -9.86 2.21
CA ALA A 80 -15.44 -10.03 0.99
C ALA A 80 -14.32 -9.00 0.87
N SER A 81 -14.62 -7.72 1.16
CA SER A 81 -13.61 -6.67 1.15
C SER A 81 -12.66 -6.79 2.34
N ALA A 82 -13.18 -7.14 3.53
CA ALA A 82 -12.33 -7.36 4.70
C ALA A 82 -11.29 -8.45 4.45
N GLN A 83 -11.70 -9.58 3.87
CA GLN A 83 -10.81 -10.69 3.51
C GLN A 83 -9.80 -10.27 2.46
N LEU A 84 -10.24 -9.58 1.39
CA LEU A 84 -9.35 -9.08 0.34
C LEU A 84 -8.20 -8.23 0.91
N TYR A 85 -8.52 -7.25 1.75
CA TYR A 85 -7.51 -6.37 2.34
C TYR A 85 -6.68 -7.07 3.43
N GLY A 86 -7.22 -8.10 4.09
CA GLY A 86 -6.50 -8.95 5.03
C GLY A 86 -5.40 -9.76 4.32
N THR A 87 -5.75 -10.49 3.26
CA THR A 87 -4.78 -11.24 2.44
C THR A 87 -3.74 -10.33 1.81
N MET A 88 -4.13 -9.11 1.40
CA MET A 88 -3.18 -8.14 0.87
C MET A 88 -2.18 -7.67 1.94
N ALA A 89 -2.60 -7.53 3.21
CA ALA A 89 -1.68 -7.20 4.31
C ALA A 89 -0.64 -8.30 4.53
N GLU A 90 -1.08 -9.57 4.55
CA GLU A 90 -0.19 -10.74 4.66
C GLU A 90 0.81 -10.80 3.49
N THR A 91 0.33 -10.53 2.26
CA THR A 91 1.18 -10.52 1.06
C THR A 91 2.26 -9.44 1.15
N LEU A 92 1.93 -8.25 1.67
CA LEU A 92 2.89 -7.16 1.86
C LEU A 92 3.90 -7.47 2.97
N GLU A 93 3.46 -8.15 4.04
CA GLU A 93 4.35 -8.56 5.13
C GLU A 93 5.37 -9.60 4.68
N ALA A 94 4.97 -10.53 3.80
CA ALA A 94 5.87 -11.50 3.19
C ALA A 94 6.97 -10.88 2.30
N GLN A 95 6.87 -9.59 1.92
CA GLN A 95 7.91 -8.89 1.15
C GLN A 95 9.08 -8.37 2.02
N ILE A 96 8.97 -8.50 3.35
CA ILE A 96 9.95 -8.03 4.33
C ILE A 96 11.07 -9.07 4.57
N GLU A 97 10.80 -10.35 4.30
CA GLU A 97 11.77 -11.46 4.40
C GLU A 97 12.87 -11.38 3.31
#